data_AF-A0A484X5G9-F1
#
_entry.id   AF-A0A484X5G9-F1
#
_cell.length_a   1.000
_cell.length_b   1.000
_cell.length_c   1.000
_cell.angle_alpha   90.00
_cell.angle_beta   90.00
_cell.angle_gamma   90.00
#
_symmetry.space_group_name_H-M   'P 1'
#
loop_
_entity.id
_entity.type
_entity.pdbx_description
1 polymer ?
#
loop_
_entity_poly.entity_id
_entity_poly.type
_entity_poly.pdbx_seq_one_letter_code
_entity_poly.pdbx_strand_id
1 'polypeptide(L)'
;MMNNKVSFTNSNNPTISLSAVIYFPPKFDETRQYPAIVVSHPGGGVKEQTAGTYAEKLAEKGFVTIAYDASYQGESGGEPRQLENPYIRTEDVSAVIDYLTTLSYVDNTRIGAMGICAGAGYTANAAIQDRRIKAIGTVSAVNIGSMFRNGWENNVKSIDAYHTLTRVQTPEPAILAAEIRHYATGTNEGVRCAERRTASGLGVLPHPSRAVSNSTGLRYFAQP
;
A
#
# COMPACT_ATOMS: atom_id res chain seq x y z
N MET A 1 0.03 -19.17 -16.12
CA MET A 1 0.41 -17.84 -16.64
C MET A 1 1.92 -17.70 -16.48
N MET A 2 2.63 -17.07 -17.43
CA MET A 2 4.05 -16.76 -17.26
C MET A 2 4.19 -15.51 -16.38
N ASN A 3 5.05 -15.60 -15.37
CA ASN A 3 5.48 -14.47 -14.55
C ASN A 3 6.98 -14.57 -14.30
N ASN A 4 7.58 -13.46 -13.90
CA ASN A 4 8.99 -13.39 -13.53
C ASN A 4 9.16 -12.61 -12.23
N LYS A 5 9.76 -13.23 -11.22
CA LYS A 5 10.13 -12.55 -9.98
C LYS A 5 11.45 -11.84 -10.20
N VAL A 6 11.47 -10.54 -9.94
CA VAL A 6 12.61 -9.66 -10.18
C VAL A 6 12.97 -8.90 -8.91
N SER A 7 14.23 -8.49 -8.83
CA SER A 7 14.71 -7.53 -7.84
C SER A 7 15.47 -6.45 -8.59
N PHE A 8 15.17 -5.18 -8.31
CA PHE A 8 15.81 -4.06 -8.98
C PHE A 8 16.08 -2.92 -7.99
N THR A 9 17.12 -2.13 -8.28
CA THR A 9 17.51 -1.00 -7.44
C THR A 9 16.46 0.11 -7.48
N ASN A 10 16.05 0.60 -6.32
CA ASN A 10 15.18 1.77 -6.20
C ASN A 10 15.96 3.02 -6.63
N SER A 11 15.49 3.73 -7.64
CA SER A 11 16.12 4.95 -8.17
C SER A 11 16.14 6.10 -7.15
N ASN A 12 15.15 6.17 -6.26
CA ASN A 12 15.04 7.21 -5.23
C ASN A 12 15.97 6.93 -4.04
N ASN A 13 16.30 5.66 -3.80
CA ASN A 13 17.26 5.25 -2.78
C ASN A 13 18.01 3.98 -3.24
N PRO A 14 19.21 4.15 -3.83
CA PRO A 14 19.96 3.02 -4.42
C PRO A 14 20.39 1.93 -3.44
N THR A 15 20.29 2.18 -2.14
CA THR A 15 20.58 1.16 -1.10
C THR A 15 19.44 0.15 -0.92
N ILE A 16 18.25 0.45 -1.46
CA ILE A 16 17.07 -0.41 -1.38
C ILE A 16 16.88 -1.10 -2.73
N SER A 17 16.81 -2.43 -2.69
CA SER A 17 16.30 -3.22 -3.82
C SER A 17 14.82 -3.53 -3.60
N LEU A 18 13.99 -3.24 -4.60
CA LEU A 18 12.57 -3.59 -4.60
C LEU A 18 12.37 -4.99 -5.18
N SER A 19 11.65 -5.84 -4.45
CA SER A 19 11.20 -7.15 -4.91
C SER A 19 9.86 -7.01 -5.63
N ALA A 20 9.75 -7.56 -6.83
CA ALA A 20 8.52 -7.50 -7.62
C ALA A 20 8.27 -8.77 -8.42
N VAL A 21 7.04 -8.95 -8.89
CA VAL A 21 6.66 -9.98 -9.85
C VAL A 21 6.04 -9.29 -11.06
N ILE A 22 6.62 -9.56 -12.23
CA ILE A 22 6.09 -9.15 -13.53
C ILE A 22 5.19 -10.26 -14.05
N TYR A 23 3.98 -9.91 -14.46
CA TYR A 23 3.04 -10.83 -15.11
C TYR A 23 2.91 -10.45 -16.58
N PHE A 24 2.94 -11.47 -17.44
CA PHE A 24 2.94 -11.27 -18.88
C PHE A 24 1.61 -11.66 -19.50
N PRO A 25 1.20 -10.97 -20.59
CA PRO A 25 -0.02 -11.29 -21.29
C PRO A 25 0.05 -12.65 -22.00
N PRO A 26 -1.10 -13.26 -22.36
CA PRO A 26 -1.11 -14.47 -23.18
C PRO A 26 -0.35 -14.26 -24.49
N LYS A 27 0.46 -15.24 -24.89
CA LYS A 27 1.31 -15.19 -26.10
C LYS A 27 2.26 -13.97 -26.09
N PHE A 28 2.82 -13.67 -24.92
CA PHE A 28 3.85 -12.66 -24.78
C PHE A 28 5.03 -12.93 -25.74
N ASP A 29 5.55 -11.83 -26.28
CA ASP A 29 6.65 -11.78 -27.24
C ASP A 29 7.47 -10.54 -26.90
N GLU A 30 8.71 -10.75 -26.44
CA GLU A 30 9.61 -9.69 -25.96
C GLU A 30 10.06 -8.72 -27.07
N THR A 31 9.82 -9.05 -28.34
CA THR A 31 10.12 -8.17 -29.48
C THR A 31 9.04 -7.12 -29.72
N ARG A 32 7.88 -7.24 -29.05
CA ARG A 32 6.74 -6.32 -29.15
C ARG A 32 6.63 -5.44 -27.91
N GLN A 33 5.95 -4.29 -28.06
CA GLN A 33 5.68 -3.38 -26.95
C GLN A 33 4.24 -3.46 -26.44
N TYR A 34 4.09 -3.53 -25.12
CA TYR A 34 2.82 -3.68 -24.42
C TYR A 34 2.52 -2.47 -23.53
N PRO A 35 1.24 -2.11 -23.36
CA PRO A 35 0.85 -1.22 -22.26
C PRO A 35 1.15 -1.89 -20.92
N ALA A 36 1.63 -1.11 -19.96
CA ALA A 36 2.06 -1.61 -18.66
C ALA A 36 1.22 -1.03 -17.52
N ILE A 37 1.00 -1.82 -16.45
CA ILE A 37 0.28 -1.38 -15.25
C ILE A 37 1.08 -1.72 -14.00
N VAL A 38 1.41 -0.69 -13.21
CA VAL A 38 1.95 -0.84 -11.85
C VAL A 38 0.82 -1.11 -10.86
N VAL A 39 0.94 -2.11 -9.98
CA VAL A 39 -0.09 -2.50 -9.01
C VAL A 39 0.43 -2.34 -7.58
N SER A 40 -0.06 -1.32 -6.88
CA SER A 40 0.32 -1.00 -5.50
C SER A 40 -0.56 -1.74 -4.48
N HIS A 41 0.08 -2.46 -3.54
CA HIS A 41 -0.62 -3.24 -2.52
C HIS A 41 -1.26 -2.39 -1.39
N PRO A 42 -2.23 -2.96 -0.64
CA PRO A 42 -2.77 -2.36 0.59
C PRO A 42 -1.70 -2.01 1.63
N GLY A 43 -2.03 -1.15 2.59
CA GLY A 43 -1.14 -0.86 3.74
C GLY A 43 -0.89 -2.14 4.55
N GLY A 44 0.38 -2.44 4.83
CA GLY A 44 0.81 -3.69 5.47
C GLY A 44 0.62 -4.97 4.65
N GLY A 45 0.21 -4.86 3.38
CA GLY A 45 0.12 -5.97 2.44
C GLY A 45 1.44 -6.23 1.68
N VAL A 46 1.45 -7.26 0.83
CA VAL A 46 2.59 -7.64 -0.02
C VAL A 46 2.13 -8.08 -1.43
N LYS A 47 3.05 -8.17 -2.37
CA LYS A 47 2.78 -8.50 -3.79
C LYS A 47 2.10 -9.86 -3.97
N GLU A 48 2.32 -10.84 -3.09
CA GLU A 48 1.71 -12.18 -3.18
C GLU A 48 0.20 -12.20 -2.86
N GLN A 49 -0.35 -11.11 -2.34
CA GLN A 49 -1.75 -11.03 -1.90
C GLN A 49 -2.65 -10.45 -3.01
N THR A 50 -3.55 -9.53 -2.65
CA THR A 50 -4.53 -8.96 -3.59
C THR A 50 -3.86 -8.20 -4.74
N ALA A 51 -2.68 -7.57 -4.52
CA ALA A 51 -1.94 -6.89 -5.58
C ALA A 51 -1.53 -7.86 -6.70
N GLY A 52 -0.91 -8.99 -6.37
CA GLY A 52 -0.55 -10.03 -7.34
C GLY A 52 -1.77 -10.63 -8.03
N THR A 53 -2.89 -10.78 -7.31
CA THR A 53 -4.15 -11.26 -7.91
C THR A 53 -4.67 -10.29 -8.99
N TYR A 54 -4.66 -8.98 -8.72
CA TYR A 54 -5.07 -7.98 -9.70
C TYR A 54 -4.08 -7.87 -10.87
N ALA A 55 -2.77 -7.92 -10.59
CA ALA A 55 -1.73 -7.93 -11.62
C ALA A 55 -1.90 -9.12 -12.57
N GLU A 56 -2.06 -10.33 -12.02
CA GLU A 56 -2.31 -11.54 -12.80
C GLU A 56 -3.56 -11.39 -13.69
N LYS A 57 -4.68 -10.95 -13.11
CA LYS A 57 -5.96 -10.80 -13.83
C LYS A 57 -5.90 -9.73 -14.92
N LEU A 58 -5.16 -8.66 -14.72
CA LEU A 58 -4.93 -7.65 -15.76
C LEU A 58 -4.00 -8.17 -16.84
N ALA A 59 -2.98 -8.94 -16.50
CA ALA A 59 -2.12 -9.57 -17.50
C ALA A 59 -2.92 -10.50 -18.43
N GLU A 60 -3.90 -11.26 -17.90
CA GLU A 60 -4.84 -12.06 -18.72
C GLU A 60 -5.58 -11.23 -19.79
N LYS A 61 -5.70 -9.90 -19.60
CA LYS A 61 -6.37 -8.97 -20.50
C LYS A 61 -5.45 -8.27 -21.49
N GLY A 62 -4.16 -8.63 -21.55
CA GLY A 62 -3.24 -8.13 -22.58
C GLY A 62 -2.25 -7.06 -22.09
N PHE A 63 -2.14 -6.84 -20.78
CA PHE A 63 -1.20 -5.89 -20.19
C PHE A 63 0.06 -6.61 -19.70
N VAL A 64 1.20 -5.92 -19.74
CA VAL A 64 2.31 -6.26 -18.84
C VAL A 64 1.97 -5.63 -17.49
N THR A 65 2.06 -6.38 -16.40
CA THR A 65 1.78 -5.80 -15.07
C THR A 65 2.88 -6.14 -14.09
N ILE A 66 3.04 -5.28 -13.08
CA ILE A 66 4.04 -5.47 -12.04
C ILE A 66 3.41 -5.22 -10.67
N ALA A 67 3.46 -6.24 -9.82
CA ALA A 67 3.16 -6.12 -8.39
C ALA A 67 4.48 -6.13 -7.63
N TYR A 68 4.70 -5.13 -6.79
CA TYR A 68 5.96 -4.91 -6.09
C TYR A 68 5.72 -4.81 -4.59
N ASP A 69 6.70 -5.22 -3.79
CA ASP A 69 6.71 -4.91 -2.35
C ASP A 69 7.29 -3.51 -2.14
N ALA A 70 6.63 -2.70 -1.32
CA ALA A 70 7.12 -1.37 -0.98
C ALA A 70 8.51 -1.39 -0.36
N SER A 71 9.24 -0.29 -0.46
CA SER A 71 10.44 -0.06 0.35
C SER A 71 10.13 -0.36 1.82
N TYR A 72 11.07 -1.01 2.53
CA TYR A 72 10.97 -1.43 3.93
C TYR A 72 9.97 -2.56 4.22
N GLN A 73 9.25 -3.07 3.21
CA GLN A 73 8.17 -4.03 3.38
C GLN A 73 8.40 -5.30 2.56
N GLY A 74 7.63 -6.36 2.85
CA GLY A 74 7.71 -7.64 2.17
C GLY A 74 9.14 -8.17 2.04
N GLU A 75 9.52 -8.52 0.80
CA GLU A 75 10.87 -8.95 0.44
C GLU A 75 11.76 -7.82 -0.09
N SER A 76 11.24 -6.59 -0.19
CA SER A 76 12.05 -5.41 -0.54
C SER A 76 12.96 -5.02 0.62
N GLY A 77 14.11 -4.42 0.30
CA GLY A 77 15.11 -3.98 1.27
C GLY A 77 14.70 -2.74 2.08
N GLY A 78 15.65 -2.21 2.87
CA GLY A 78 15.50 -1.00 3.67
C GLY A 78 15.20 -1.26 5.15
N GLU A 79 15.75 -0.38 6.00
CA GLU A 79 15.55 -0.33 7.45
C GLU A 79 15.14 1.09 7.92
N PRO A 80 14.25 1.23 8.91
CA PRO A 80 13.64 0.15 9.71
C PRO A 80 12.55 -0.63 8.95
N ARG A 81 12.46 -1.95 9.19
CA ARG A 81 11.38 -2.78 8.62
C ARG A 81 9.99 -2.23 8.94
N GLN A 82 9.08 -2.42 8.00
CA GLN A 82 7.65 -2.08 8.07
C GLN A 82 7.37 -0.58 8.13
N LEU A 83 8.34 0.26 7.74
CA LEU A 83 8.13 1.70 7.63
C LEU A 83 7.01 2.00 6.62
N GLU A 84 6.02 2.77 7.06
CA GLU A 84 4.86 3.18 6.25
C GLU A 84 4.89 4.72 6.08
N ASN A 85 6.00 5.24 5.56
CA ASN A 85 6.12 6.65 5.22
C ASN A 85 5.38 6.93 3.90
N PRO A 86 4.32 7.77 3.89
CA PRO A 86 3.46 7.94 2.72
C PRO A 86 4.17 8.58 1.51
N TYR A 87 5.22 9.37 1.74
CA TYR A 87 6.01 9.97 0.66
C TYR A 87 6.81 8.89 -0.07
N ILE A 88 7.54 8.07 0.69
CA ILE A 88 8.30 6.93 0.15
C ILE A 88 7.36 5.96 -0.57
N ARG A 89 6.21 5.63 0.03
CA ARG A 89 5.22 4.73 -0.58
C ARG A 89 4.70 5.26 -1.93
N THR A 90 4.59 6.58 -2.06
CA THR A 90 4.22 7.25 -3.31
C THR A 90 5.37 7.21 -4.32
N GLU A 91 6.59 7.55 -3.91
CA GLU A 91 7.79 7.56 -4.76
C GLU A 91 8.20 6.16 -5.25
N ASP A 92 7.92 5.11 -4.48
CA ASP A 92 8.13 3.72 -4.92
C ASP A 92 7.36 3.41 -6.21
N VAL A 93 6.18 4.02 -6.42
CA VAL A 93 5.44 3.86 -7.70
C VAL A 93 6.29 4.39 -8.85
N SER A 94 6.91 5.57 -8.69
CA SER A 94 7.79 6.15 -9.71
C SER A 94 9.06 5.34 -9.91
N ALA A 95 9.65 4.76 -8.86
CA ALA A 95 10.80 3.87 -8.99
C ALA A 95 10.47 2.58 -9.77
N VAL A 96 9.27 2.04 -9.56
CA VAL A 96 8.78 0.89 -10.34
C VAL A 96 8.57 1.27 -11.80
N ILE A 97 8.05 2.48 -12.07
CA ILE A 97 7.93 3.01 -13.43
C ILE A 97 9.32 3.18 -14.06
N ASP A 98 10.31 3.70 -13.34
CA ASP A 98 11.70 3.81 -13.83
C ASP A 98 12.19 2.45 -14.31
N TYR A 99 12.02 1.41 -13.50
CA TYR A 99 12.39 0.05 -13.88
C TYR A 99 11.62 -0.42 -15.14
N LEU A 100 10.31 -0.21 -15.21
CA LEU A 100 9.51 -0.56 -16.39
C LEU A 100 10.02 0.12 -17.67
N THR A 101 10.47 1.38 -17.58
CA THR A 101 10.98 2.10 -18.76
C THR A 101 12.29 1.56 -19.32
N THR A 102 12.99 0.70 -18.57
CA THR A 102 14.19 0.00 -19.04
C THR A 102 13.89 -1.26 -19.85
N LEU A 103 12.65 -1.75 -19.81
CA LEU A 103 12.25 -3.00 -20.44
C LEU A 103 11.84 -2.73 -21.90
N SER A 104 12.54 -3.35 -22.85
CA SER A 104 12.32 -3.13 -24.30
C SER A 104 10.89 -3.43 -24.76
N TYR A 105 10.21 -4.35 -24.06
CA TYR A 105 8.84 -4.78 -24.34
C TYR A 105 7.76 -3.92 -23.66
N VAL A 106 8.13 -2.86 -22.93
CA VAL A 106 7.18 -1.90 -22.37
C VAL A 106 7.08 -0.68 -23.28
N ASP A 107 5.84 -0.26 -23.56
CA ASP A 107 5.58 1.00 -24.24
C ASP A 107 5.55 2.15 -23.23
N ASN A 108 6.62 2.96 -23.22
CA ASN A 108 6.78 4.08 -22.28
C ASN A 108 5.68 5.16 -22.42
N THR A 109 4.94 5.18 -23.52
CA THR A 109 3.81 6.11 -23.72
C THR A 109 2.48 5.56 -23.18
N ARG A 110 2.43 4.29 -22.78
CA ARG A 110 1.21 3.58 -22.32
C ARG A 110 1.42 2.89 -20.97
N ILE A 111 1.92 3.66 -19.99
CA ILE A 111 2.04 3.20 -18.59
C ILE A 111 0.87 3.73 -17.77
N GLY A 112 0.10 2.82 -17.18
CA GLY A 112 -0.90 3.10 -16.17
C GLY A 112 -0.46 2.61 -14.78
N ALA A 113 -1.25 2.95 -13.77
CA ALA A 113 -1.06 2.43 -12.43
C ALA A 113 -2.41 2.12 -11.78
N MET A 114 -2.43 1.19 -10.83
CA MET A 114 -3.60 0.97 -10.00
C MET A 114 -3.19 0.67 -8.56
N GLY A 115 -4.11 0.90 -7.64
CA GLY A 115 -3.90 0.58 -6.24
C GLY A 115 -5.14 0.03 -5.55
N ILE A 116 -4.90 -0.74 -4.50
CA ILE A 116 -5.94 -1.34 -3.66
C ILE A 116 -5.82 -0.79 -2.25
N CYS A 117 -6.93 -0.39 -1.61
CA CYS A 117 -6.93 0.16 -0.24
C CYS A 117 -6.00 1.38 -0.15
N ALA A 118 -5.08 1.43 0.82
CA ALA A 118 -4.09 2.51 0.96
C ALA A 118 -3.21 2.66 -0.29
N GLY A 119 -2.94 1.55 -1.00
CA GLY A 119 -2.25 1.53 -2.28
C GLY A 119 -2.91 2.46 -3.31
N ALA A 120 -4.24 2.55 -3.32
CA ALA A 120 -4.97 3.45 -4.21
C ALA A 120 -4.68 4.93 -3.90
N GLY A 121 -4.55 5.29 -2.62
CA GLY A 121 -4.17 6.63 -2.20
C GLY A 121 -2.76 6.99 -2.66
N TYR A 122 -1.80 6.06 -2.52
CA TYR A 122 -0.44 6.23 -3.03
C TYR A 122 -0.39 6.33 -4.56
N THR A 123 -1.14 5.49 -5.29
CA THR A 123 -1.24 5.56 -6.74
C THR A 123 -1.83 6.90 -7.22
N ALA A 124 -2.88 7.39 -6.56
CA ALA A 124 -3.46 8.69 -6.88
C ALA A 124 -2.47 9.83 -6.65
N ASN A 125 -1.74 9.79 -5.52
CA ASN A 125 -0.70 10.78 -5.24
C ASN A 125 0.45 10.71 -6.27
N ALA A 126 0.88 9.51 -6.66
CA ALA A 126 1.90 9.30 -7.67
C ALA A 126 1.48 9.90 -9.02
N ALA A 127 0.21 9.75 -9.42
CA ALA A 127 -0.31 10.32 -10.66
C ALA A 127 -0.40 11.85 -10.66
N ILE A 128 -0.42 12.50 -9.50
CA ILE A 128 -0.33 13.97 -9.41
C ILE A 128 1.09 14.43 -9.80
N GLN A 129 2.11 13.73 -9.33
CA GLN A 129 3.52 14.14 -9.47
C GLN A 129 4.26 13.51 -10.67
N ASP A 130 3.86 12.32 -11.12
CA ASP A 130 4.52 11.56 -12.19
C ASP A 130 3.68 11.54 -13.48
N ARG A 131 4.08 12.37 -14.44
CA ARG A 131 3.37 12.56 -15.72
C ARG A 131 3.48 11.36 -16.68
N ARG A 132 4.27 10.34 -16.32
CA ARG A 132 4.37 9.09 -17.09
C ARG A 132 3.13 8.22 -16.89
N ILE A 133 2.44 8.36 -15.76
CA ILE A 133 1.17 7.67 -15.48
C ILE A 133 0.07 8.28 -16.35
N LYS A 134 -0.48 7.50 -17.28
CA LYS A 134 -1.50 7.95 -18.25
C LYS A 134 -2.93 7.73 -17.79
N ALA A 135 -3.13 6.76 -16.92
CA ALA A 135 -4.43 6.45 -16.32
C ALA A 135 -4.22 5.76 -14.97
N ILE A 136 -5.17 5.96 -14.07
CA ILE A 136 -5.22 5.26 -12.78
C ILE A 136 -6.49 4.45 -12.59
N GLY A 137 -6.37 3.30 -11.92
CA GLY A 137 -7.49 2.51 -11.40
C GLY A 137 -7.42 2.40 -9.88
N THR A 138 -8.56 2.36 -9.20
CA THR A 138 -8.59 2.19 -7.74
C THR A 138 -9.63 1.15 -7.33
N VAL A 139 -9.31 0.36 -6.31
CA VAL A 139 -10.21 -0.63 -5.71
C VAL A 139 -10.25 -0.39 -4.20
N SER A 140 -11.46 -0.16 -3.67
CA SER A 140 -11.69 0.12 -2.25
C SER A 140 -10.74 1.19 -1.71
N ALA A 141 -10.66 2.33 -2.40
CA ALA A 141 -9.60 3.32 -2.19
C ALA A 141 -9.61 3.91 -0.77
N VAL A 142 -8.44 4.01 -0.16
CA VAL A 142 -8.23 4.68 1.14
C VAL A 142 -7.26 5.85 0.95
N ASN A 143 -7.69 7.04 1.37
CA ASN A 143 -6.79 8.18 1.50
C ASN A 143 -6.07 8.10 2.85
N ILE A 144 -4.87 7.52 2.86
CA ILE A 144 -4.11 7.30 4.10
C ILE A 144 -3.76 8.59 4.84
N GLY A 145 -3.53 9.69 4.11
CA GLY A 145 -3.26 11.00 4.72
C GLY A 145 -4.47 11.55 5.46
N SER A 146 -5.67 11.37 4.90
CA SER A 146 -6.92 11.71 5.59
C SER A 146 -7.15 10.81 6.80
N MET A 147 -6.88 9.51 6.67
CA MET A 147 -6.99 8.56 7.77
C MET A 147 -6.09 8.94 8.96
N PHE A 148 -4.83 9.34 8.69
CA PHE A 148 -3.92 9.77 9.75
C PHE A 148 -4.27 11.13 10.37
N ARG A 149 -4.85 12.05 9.58
CA ARG A 149 -5.24 13.38 10.09
C ARG A 149 -6.58 13.39 10.81
N ASN A 150 -7.53 12.63 10.30
CA ASN A 150 -8.94 12.78 10.63
C ASN A 150 -9.55 11.49 11.21
N GLY A 151 -8.75 10.43 11.36
CA GLY A 151 -9.22 9.12 11.78
C GLY A 151 -9.97 8.40 10.67
N TRP A 152 -10.31 7.13 10.91
CA TRP A 152 -11.03 6.30 9.96
C TRP A 152 -12.41 6.86 9.60
N GLU A 153 -13.13 7.38 10.60
CA GLU A 153 -14.46 7.99 10.44
C GLU A 153 -14.41 9.45 9.96
N ASN A 154 -13.21 10.00 9.74
CA ASN A 154 -13.01 11.38 9.31
C ASN A 154 -13.64 12.44 10.24
N ASN A 155 -13.72 12.14 11.55
CA ASN A 155 -14.34 12.99 12.57
C ASN A 155 -13.34 13.71 13.49
N VAL A 156 -12.05 13.37 13.41
CA VAL A 156 -10.99 14.07 14.13
C VAL A 156 -10.64 15.36 13.37
N LYS A 157 -10.57 16.50 14.07
CA LYS A 157 -10.18 17.76 13.44
C LYS A 157 -8.69 17.72 13.11
N SER A 158 -8.32 18.21 11.93
CA SER A 158 -6.93 18.16 11.46
C SER A 158 -5.94 18.88 12.41
N ILE A 159 -6.39 19.88 13.18
CA ILE A 159 -5.56 20.59 14.16
C ILE A 159 -5.12 19.69 15.32
N ASP A 160 -5.91 18.67 15.65
CA ASP A 160 -5.66 17.75 16.75
C ASP A 160 -4.72 16.59 16.34
N ALA A 161 -4.42 16.47 15.04
CA ALA A 161 -3.63 15.39 14.47
C ALA A 161 -2.11 15.53 14.66
N TYR A 162 -1.65 16.62 15.26
CA TYR A 162 -0.23 16.98 15.31
C TYR A 162 0.65 15.83 15.88
N HIS A 163 0.19 15.18 16.95
CA HIS A 163 0.91 14.05 17.57
C HIS A 163 0.91 12.78 16.72
N THR A 164 -0.11 12.58 15.87
CA THR A 164 -0.19 11.43 14.96
C THR A 164 0.73 11.64 13.75
N LEU A 165 0.77 12.86 13.23
CA LEU A 165 1.59 13.21 12.06
C LEU A 165 3.09 13.10 12.34
N THR A 166 3.54 13.45 13.55
CA THR A 166 4.95 13.25 13.93
C THR A 166 5.32 11.78 14.00
N ARG A 167 4.41 10.89 14.42
CA ARG A 167 4.65 9.44 14.50
C ARG A 167 4.80 8.77 13.14
N VAL A 168 4.03 9.20 12.14
CA VAL A 168 4.14 8.69 10.74
C VAL A 168 5.52 8.98 10.14
N GLN A 169 6.22 9.99 10.66
CA GLN A 169 7.58 10.37 10.23
C GLN A 169 8.69 9.71 11.05
N THR A 170 8.38 9.04 12.16
CA THR A 170 9.38 8.44 13.07
C THR A 170 9.57 6.94 12.81
N PRO A 171 10.78 6.40 13.07
CA PRO A 171 11.15 5.01 12.81
C PRO A 171 10.58 3.98 13.83
N GLU A 172 9.37 4.17 14.36
CA GLU A 172 8.66 3.23 15.26
C GLU A 172 7.44 2.60 14.55
N PRO A 173 7.63 1.73 13.53
CA PRO A 173 6.65 1.51 12.47
C PRO A 173 5.76 0.27 12.69
N ALA A 174 6.13 -0.59 13.64
CA ALA A 174 5.38 -1.80 13.96
C ALA A 174 3.98 -1.47 14.50
N ILE A 175 3.84 -0.38 15.26
CA ILE A 175 2.54 0.10 15.76
C ILE A 175 1.68 0.58 14.59
N LEU A 176 2.26 1.29 13.62
CA LEU A 176 1.53 1.89 12.51
C LEU A 176 0.96 0.84 11.54
N ALA A 177 1.79 -0.15 11.17
CA ALA A 177 1.35 -1.26 10.33
C ALA A 177 0.33 -2.16 11.06
N ALA A 178 0.40 -2.25 12.40
CA ALA A 178 -0.59 -2.95 13.21
C ALA A 178 -1.90 -2.16 13.35
N GLU A 179 -1.85 -0.83 13.49
CA GLU A 179 -3.02 0.05 13.52
C GLU A 179 -3.80 -0.03 12.20
N ILE A 180 -3.14 0.06 11.04
CA ILE A 180 -3.81 -0.10 9.73
C ILE A 180 -4.52 -1.46 9.65
N ARG A 181 -3.89 -2.54 10.13
CA ARG A 181 -4.52 -3.88 10.16
C ARG A 181 -5.67 -3.98 11.17
N HIS A 182 -5.56 -3.32 12.32
CA HIS A 182 -6.60 -3.31 13.35
C HIS A 182 -7.83 -2.53 12.89
N TYR A 183 -7.65 -1.34 12.30
CA TYR A 183 -8.74 -0.55 11.72
C TYR A 183 -9.44 -1.28 10.56
N ALA A 184 -8.67 -1.98 9.72
CA ALA A 184 -9.24 -2.79 8.63
C ALA A 184 -10.07 -3.99 9.11
N THR A 185 -9.86 -4.48 10.33
CA THR A 185 -10.59 -5.64 10.90
C THR A 185 -11.69 -5.25 11.89
N GLY A 186 -11.74 -3.98 12.32
CA GLY A 186 -12.59 -3.51 13.42
C GLY A 186 -14.02 -3.05 13.08
N THR A 187 -14.47 -3.12 11.83
CA THR A 187 -15.86 -2.75 11.46
C THR A 187 -16.68 -3.98 11.12
N ASN A 188 -17.81 -4.15 11.81
CA ASN A 188 -18.64 -5.35 11.79
C ASN A 188 -19.45 -5.56 10.49
N GLU A 189 -19.24 -4.76 9.44
CA GLU A 189 -19.79 -5.01 8.12
C GLU A 189 -18.78 -4.55 7.03
N GLY A 190 -18.11 -5.51 6.37
CA GLY A 190 -17.85 -5.36 4.93
C GLY A 190 -16.43 -5.34 4.35
N VAL A 191 -15.32 -5.25 5.10
CA VAL A 191 -13.98 -5.15 4.43
C VAL A 191 -12.90 -6.05 5.07
N ARG A 192 -12.89 -7.34 4.72
CA ARG A 192 -11.71 -8.20 4.92
C ARG A 192 -10.69 -7.95 3.79
N CYS A 193 -9.83 -6.95 3.97
CA CYS A 193 -8.87 -6.54 2.93
C CYS A 193 -7.55 -7.32 2.92
N ALA A 194 -7.21 -8.09 3.97
CA ALA A 194 -5.85 -8.66 4.13
C ALA A 194 -5.75 -10.14 4.53
N GLU A 195 -6.86 -10.84 4.78
CA GLU A 195 -6.79 -12.19 5.36
C GLU A 195 -7.17 -13.30 4.39
N ARG A 196 -6.22 -13.73 3.56
CA ARG A 196 -6.11 -15.15 3.16
C ARG A 196 -4.65 -15.56 3.06
N ARG A 197 -4.27 -16.42 4.02
CA ARG A 197 -3.03 -17.24 4.15
C ARG A 197 -1.78 -16.59 4.78
N THR A 198 -1.79 -16.47 6.11
CA THR A 198 -0.63 -16.81 6.96
C THR A 198 -1.14 -17.48 8.24
N ALA A 199 -1.63 -18.72 8.11
CA ALA A 199 -1.88 -19.56 9.27
C ALA A 199 -0.59 -20.34 9.59
N SER A 200 0.34 -19.70 10.31
CA SER A 200 1.38 -20.38 11.08
C SER A 200 2.04 -19.41 12.07
N GLY A 201 1.53 -19.45 13.31
CA GLY A 201 2.32 -19.21 14.52
C GLY A 201 2.82 -17.80 14.80
N LEU A 202 1.98 -16.94 15.38
CA LEU A 202 2.40 -16.01 16.43
C LEU A 202 1.22 -15.75 17.37
N GLY A 203 1.47 -15.92 18.66
CA GLY A 203 0.44 -15.98 19.71
C GLY A 203 -0.40 -14.72 19.85
N VAL A 204 -1.69 -14.95 20.10
CA VAL A 204 -2.69 -13.93 20.43
C VAL A 204 -2.37 -13.36 21.82
N LEU A 205 -2.09 -12.06 21.91
CA LEU A 205 -2.06 -11.34 23.20
C LEU A 205 -3.50 -11.11 23.69
N PRO A 206 -3.76 -11.14 25.02
CA PRO A 206 -5.12 -11.26 25.55
C PRO A 206 -5.95 -9.97 25.38
N HIS A 207 -7.22 -10.17 25.01
CA HIS A 207 -8.27 -9.15 24.95
C HIS A 207 -8.56 -8.53 26.33
N PRO A 208 -8.64 -7.19 26.47
CA PRO A 208 -9.34 -6.57 27.58
C PRO A 208 -10.86 -6.65 27.29
N SER A 209 -11.58 -7.28 28.21
CA SER A 209 -13.02 -7.50 28.10
C SER A 209 -13.82 -6.37 28.77
N ARG A 210 -15.01 -6.14 28.19
CA ARG A 210 -16.20 -5.46 28.73
C ARG A 210 -16.25 -3.93 28.69
N ALA A 211 -17.04 -3.46 27.72
CA ALA A 211 -17.89 -2.29 27.83
C ALA A 211 -18.80 -2.36 29.07
N VAL A 212 -18.94 -1.24 29.77
CA VAL A 212 -20.11 -0.91 30.58
C VAL A 212 -20.53 0.51 30.20
N SER A 213 -21.72 0.61 29.62
CA SER A 213 -22.47 1.84 29.45
C SER A 213 -22.87 2.41 30.81
N ASN A 214 -22.73 3.72 31.01
CA ASN A 214 -23.88 4.55 31.38
C ASN A 214 -23.54 6.05 31.41
N SER A 215 -24.50 6.79 30.88
CA SER A 215 -24.73 8.22 31.02
C SER A 215 -24.62 8.73 32.46
N THR A 216 -23.89 9.81 32.70
CA THR A 216 -24.33 11.00 33.45
C THR A 216 -23.21 12.05 33.48
N GLY A 217 -23.59 13.32 33.42
CA GLY A 217 -22.69 14.45 33.18
C GLY A 217 -21.67 14.70 34.27
N LEU A 218 -20.55 15.32 33.88
CA LEU A 218 -19.57 15.86 34.80
C LEU A 218 -19.48 17.37 34.60
N ARG A 219 -20.09 18.06 35.56
CA ARG A 219 -19.80 19.45 35.89
C ARG A 219 -18.36 19.52 36.40
N TYR A 220 -17.65 20.55 35.95
CA TYR A 220 -16.49 21.12 36.64
C TYR A 220 -16.84 21.42 38.10
N PHE A 221 -15.98 21.08 39.05
CA PHE A 221 -15.29 22.01 39.96
C PHE A 221 -14.49 21.28 41.07
N ALA A 222 -13.24 21.74 41.22
CA ALA A 222 -12.41 21.90 42.42
C ALA A 222 -12.35 20.84 43.56
N GLN A 223 -11.10 20.47 43.85
CA GLN A 223 -10.45 20.07 45.10
C GLN A 223 -10.99 20.70 46.41
N PRO A 224 -10.64 20.19 47.62
CA PRO A 224 -9.42 19.44 47.99
C PRO A 224 -9.60 18.04 48.59
#